data_AF-A0A6G4W6E7-F1
#
_entry.id   AF-A0A6G4W6E7-F1
#
_cell.length_a   1.000
_cell.length_b   1.000
_cell.length_c   1.000
_cell.angle_alpha   90.00
_cell.angle_beta   90.00
_cell.angle_gamma   90.00
#
_symmetry.space_group_name_H-M   'P 1'
#
loop_
_entity.id
_entity.type
_entity.pdbx_description
1 polymer ?
#
loop_
_entity_poly.entity_id
_entity_poly.type
_entity_poly.pdbx_seq_one_letter_code
_entity_poly.pdbx_strand_id
1 'polypeptide(L)'
;MSTGSALPKTAASAEPASAKPSLLWTICAVIGVFALIGQFTGNDKKAAPSASVSVLDQAAAVFQGSYTREQIKRALDEVMALHGVPRIESEYDRWTNVLVAMRQDGGGTEMEILRCIKAMGTTAPFPTSAGLCATGRKVSVR
;
A
#
# COMPACT_ATOMS: atom_id res chain seq x y z
N MET A 1 -18.15 -11.01 51.88
CA MET A 1 -18.64 -12.11 51.03
C MET A 1 -17.91 -11.99 49.71
N SER A 2 -16.99 -12.91 49.45
CA SER A 2 -15.98 -12.85 48.38
C SER A 2 -16.36 -13.87 47.31
N THR A 3 -16.71 -13.42 46.11
CA THR A 3 -16.98 -14.30 44.97
C THR A 3 -15.78 -14.26 44.02
N GLY A 4 -14.94 -15.28 44.13
CA GLY A 4 -13.86 -15.55 43.20
C GLY A 4 -14.40 -16.04 41.85
N SER A 5 -13.94 -15.43 40.77
CA SER A 5 -14.19 -15.90 39.40
C SER A 5 -12.96 -16.66 38.92
N ALA A 6 -13.20 -17.91 38.55
CA ALA A 6 -12.22 -18.87 38.10
C ALA A 6 -11.69 -18.54 36.68
N LEU A 7 -10.37 -18.59 36.53
CA LEU A 7 -9.66 -18.59 35.25
C LEU A 7 -9.88 -19.93 34.52
N PRO A 8 -10.24 -19.94 33.23
CA PRO A 8 -10.11 -21.14 32.40
C PRO A 8 -8.65 -21.34 31.97
N LYS A 9 -8.21 -22.57 32.19
CA LYS A 9 -6.88 -23.15 31.95
C LYS A 9 -6.81 -23.69 30.50
N THR A 10 -5.77 -23.29 29.76
CA THR A 10 -5.12 -23.96 28.61
C THR A 10 -5.95 -24.62 27.50
N ALA A 11 -5.67 -24.22 26.25
CA ALA A 11 -5.44 -25.18 25.17
C ALA A 11 -4.36 -24.63 24.23
N ALA A 12 -3.19 -25.28 24.30
CA ALA A 12 -2.12 -25.19 23.32
C ALA A 12 -2.41 -26.13 22.13
N SER A 13 -1.61 -25.96 21.08
CA SER A 13 -1.44 -26.84 19.90
C SER A 13 -2.48 -26.78 18.79
N ALA A 14 -2.05 -26.21 17.67
CA ALA A 14 -2.02 -26.92 16.39
C ALA A 14 -1.02 -26.22 15.44
N GLU A 15 0.23 -26.67 15.45
CA GLU A 15 1.15 -26.54 14.31
C GLU A 15 0.71 -27.53 13.22
N PRO A 16 0.44 -27.10 11.97
CA PRO A 16 0.44 -28.01 10.84
C PRO A 16 1.88 -28.21 10.36
N ALA A 17 2.41 -29.39 10.68
CA ALA A 17 3.61 -29.93 10.11
C ALA A 17 3.46 -30.16 8.59
N SER A 18 4.53 -29.84 7.85
CA SER A 18 5.10 -30.68 6.79
C SER A 18 4.21 -30.98 5.57
N ALA A 19 4.41 -30.19 4.50
CA ALA A 19 4.21 -30.65 3.14
C ALA A 19 5.49 -30.42 2.32
N LYS A 20 5.86 -31.46 1.59
CA LYS A 20 7.19 -31.79 1.07
C LYS A 20 7.73 -30.82 0.00
N PRO A 21 9.06 -30.68 -0.13
CA PRO A 21 9.70 -29.97 -1.23
C PRO A 21 9.66 -30.80 -2.52
N SER A 22 8.92 -30.34 -3.52
CA SER A 22 8.96 -30.88 -4.87
C SER A 22 10.15 -30.30 -5.62
N LEU A 23 11.23 -31.07 -5.57
CA LEU A 23 12.45 -30.99 -6.36
C LEU A 23 12.12 -31.42 -7.79
N LEU A 24 11.89 -30.47 -8.70
CA LEU A 24 11.93 -30.66 -10.16
C LEU A 24 11.90 -29.27 -10.80
N TRP A 25 12.73 -29.06 -11.83
CA TRP A 25 12.96 -27.82 -12.59
C TRP A 25 14.07 -26.89 -12.10
N THR A 26 15.19 -27.49 -11.69
CA THR A 26 16.48 -27.10 -12.26
C THR A 26 16.41 -27.35 -13.77
N ILE A 27 16.43 -26.30 -14.60
CA ILE A 27 16.98 -26.23 -15.99
C ILE A 27 16.78 -24.79 -16.49
N CYS A 28 17.77 -24.29 -17.23
CA CYS A 28 17.93 -22.93 -17.81
C CYS A 28 18.71 -21.93 -16.95
N ALA A 29 19.86 -22.38 -16.45
CA ALA A 29 21.07 -21.60 -16.65
C ALA A 29 21.27 -21.38 -18.16
N VAL A 30 20.97 -20.18 -18.66
CA VAL A 30 21.58 -19.64 -19.88
C VAL A 30 22.43 -18.47 -19.44
N ILE A 31 23.66 -18.80 -19.09
CA ILE A 31 24.79 -17.89 -19.06
C ILE A 31 25.02 -17.49 -20.52
N GLY A 32 24.45 -16.36 -20.91
CA GLY A 32 24.61 -15.72 -22.22
C GLY A 32 25.31 -14.39 -22.04
N VAL A 33 26.63 -14.41 -22.23
CA VAL A 33 27.52 -13.27 -22.39
C VAL A 33 26.89 -12.18 -23.27
N PHE A 34 26.57 -11.03 -22.70
CA PHE A 34 26.53 -9.75 -23.43
C PHE A 34 27.23 -8.67 -22.59
N ALA A 35 28.52 -8.92 -22.36
CA ALA A 35 29.48 -7.83 -22.32
C ALA A 35 29.57 -7.26 -23.74
N LEU A 36 28.76 -6.26 -24.06
CA LEU A 36 29.06 -5.33 -25.14
C LEU A 36 28.78 -3.91 -24.66
N ILE A 37 29.88 -3.26 -24.33
CA ILE A 37 30.06 -1.82 -24.18
C ILE A 37 29.49 -1.15 -25.45
N GLY A 38 28.43 -0.34 -25.28
CA GLY A 38 27.73 0.27 -26.41
C GLY A 38 26.98 1.54 -26.01
N GLN A 39 27.74 2.60 -25.72
CA GLN A 39 27.36 4.01 -25.95
C GLN A 39 26.01 4.49 -25.39
N PHE A 40 25.93 4.71 -24.08
CA PHE A 40 25.00 5.74 -23.55
C PHE A 40 25.71 7.10 -23.57
N THR A 41 26.10 7.56 -24.76
CA THR A 41 26.49 8.97 -24.93
C THR A 41 25.25 9.82 -24.78
N GLY A 42 25.21 10.56 -23.68
CA GLY A 42 24.21 11.56 -23.39
C GLY A 42 24.06 12.51 -24.56
N ASN A 43 22.95 12.39 -25.26
CA ASN A 43 22.36 13.55 -25.90
C ASN A 43 21.66 14.32 -24.78
N ASP A 44 22.37 15.26 -24.17
CA ASP A 44 21.80 16.40 -23.45
C ASP A 44 21.02 17.27 -24.45
N LYS A 45 19.97 16.70 -25.08
CA LYS A 45 18.85 17.51 -25.49
C LYS A 45 18.32 18.05 -24.19
N LYS A 46 18.66 19.30 -23.92
CA LYS A 46 18.01 20.21 -22.98
C LYS A 46 16.52 20.10 -23.24
N ALA A 47 15.91 19.07 -22.66
CA ALA A 47 14.49 18.80 -22.81
C ALA A 47 13.84 20.05 -22.27
N ALA A 48 13.07 20.73 -23.12
CA ALA A 48 12.14 21.74 -22.64
C ALA A 48 11.49 21.16 -21.38
N PRO A 49 11.39 21.91 -20.27
CA PRO A 49 10.84 21.38 -19.03
C PRO A 49 9.47 20.80 -19.34
N SER A 50 9.42 19.49 -19.51
CA SER A 50 8.18 18.76 -19.70
C SER A 50 7.46 18.99 -18.39
N ALA A 51 6.43 19.85 -18.45
CA ALA A 51 5.65 20.23 -17.29
C ALA A 51 5.19 18.92 -16.62
N SER A 52 5.92 18.53 -15.57
CA SER A 52 5.68 17.28 -14.87
C SER A 52 4.34 17.46 -14.18
N VAL A 53 3.31 16.80 -14.69
CA VAL A 53 1.98 16.80 -14.07
C VAL A 53 2.16 16.34 -12.63
N SER A 54 1.74 17.16 -11.66
CA SER A 54 1.91 16.82 -10.23
C SER A 54 1.23 15.50 -9.93
N VAL A 55 1.83 14.68 -9.07
CA VAL A 55 1.24 13.40 -8.66
C VAL A 55 -0.17 13.59 -8.12
N LEU A 56 -0.40 14.67 -7.37
CA LEU A 56 -1.72 14.99 -6.82
C LEU A 56 -2.75 15.35 -7.91
N ASP A 57 -2.31 15.93 -9.02
CA ASP A 57 -3.20 16.22 -10.17
C ASP A 57 -3.57 14.92 -10.89
N GLN A 58 -2.62 13.99 -11.02
CA GLN A 58 -2.88 12.65 -11.55
C GLN A 58 -3.83 11.87 -10.64
N ALA A 59 -3.62 11.95 -9.33
CA ALA A 59 -4.50 11.32 -8.35
C ALA A 59 -5.93 11.87 -8.44
N ALA A 60 -6.10 13.19 -8.58
CA ALA A 60 -7.42 13.82 -8.76
C ALA A 60 -8.15 13.34 -10.03
N ALA A 61 -7.41 12.98 -11.08
CA ALA A 61 -7.99 12.42 -12.31
C ALA A 61 -8.38 10.93 -12.19
N VAL A 62 -7.69 10.17 -11.33
CA VAL A 62 -7.85 8.70 -11.23
C VAL A 62 -8.74 8.27 -10.06
N PHE A 63 -8.79 9.06 -8.99
CA PHE A 63 -9.55 8.74 -7.79
C PHE A 63 -11.05 8.71 -8.09
N GLN A 64 -11.75 7.75 -7.46
CA GLN A 64 -13.18 7.59 -7.68
C GLN A 64 -13.98 8.59 -6.85
N GLY A 65 -14.61 9.54 -7.53
CA GLY A 65 -15.35 10.65 -6.92
C GLY A 65 -14.69 11.97 -7.28
N SER A 66 -15.48 13.02 -7.53
CA SER A 66 -14.97 14.31 -7.99
C SER A 66 -14.24 15.08 -6.89
N TYR A 67 -13.10 14.56 -6.45
CA TYR A 67 -12.27 15.14 -5.39
C TYR A 67 -11.29 16.14 -5.95
N THR A 68 -11.10 17.26 -5.24
CA THR A 68 -10.08 18.24 -5.62
C THR A 68 -8.70 17.77 -5.16
N ARG A 69 -7.67 18.29 -5.82
CA ARG A 69 -6.27 18.10 -5.45
C ARG A 69 -6.02 18.36 -3.96
N GLU A 70 -6.60 19.43 -3.42
CA GLU A 70 -6.45 19.85 -2.02
C GLU A 70 -7.12 18.88 -1.05
N GLN A 71 -8.26 18.30 -1.43
CA GLN A 71 -8.97 17.31 -0.62
C GLN A 71 -8.15 16.02 -0.52
N ILE A 72 -7.63 15.54 -1.64
CA ILE A 72 -6.76 14.34 -1.70
C ILE A 72 -5.50 14.59 -0.89
N LYS A 73 -4.82 15.72 -1.12
CA LYS A 73 -3.61 16.09 -0.38
C LYS A 73 -3.86 16.12 1.12
N ARG A 74 -4.95 16.76 1.56
CA ARG A 74 -5.28 16.87 3.00
C ARG A 74 -5.51 15.49 3.63
N ALA A 75 -6.23 14.60 2.95
CA ALA A 75 -6.46 13.26 3.46
C ALA A 75 -5.18 12.43 3.53
N LEU A 76 -4.30 12.52 2.51
CA LEU A 76 -2.99 11.88 2.53
C LEU A 76 -2.09 12.45 3.62
N ASP A 77 -2.04 13.77 3.77
CA ASP A 77 -1.26 14.46 4.81
C ASP A 77 -1.62 13.96 6.20
N GLU A 78 -2.92 13.81 6.49
CA GLU A 78 -3.41 13.34 7.78
C GLU A 78 -2.97 11.90 8.06
N VAL A 79 -3.09 11.00 7.08
CA VAL A 79 -2.71 9.60 7.26
C VAL A 79 -1.18 9.44 7.29
N MET A 80 -0.42 10.14 6.44
CA MET A 80 1.03 10.17 6.50
C MET A 80 1.54 10.69 7.84
N ALA A 81 0.92 11.74 8.37
CA ALA A 81 1.26 12.27 9.70
C ALA A 81 1.00 11.25 10.81
N LEU A 82 -0.09 10.49 10.73
CA LEU A 82 -0.36 9.40 11.66
C LEU A 82 0.73 8.33 11.61
N HIS A 83 1.19 7.95 10.41
CA HIS A 83 2.23 6.92 10.25
C HIS A 83 3.67 7.44 10.34
N GLY A 84 3.89 8.72 10.65
CA GLY A 84 5.23 9.31 10.72
C GLY A 84 5.97 9.34 9.38
N VAL A 85 5.24 9.35 8.26
CA VAL A 85 5.80 9.36 6.90
C VAL A 85 6.04 10.81 6.45
N PRO A 86 7.21 11.11 5.83
CA PRO A 86 7.49 12.45 5.33
C PRO A 86 6.56 12.84 4.18
N ARG A 87 6.10 14.10 4.18
CA ARG A 87 5.20 14.67 3.17
C ARG A 87 5.97 15.15 1.92
N ILE A 88 6.57 14.21 1.19
CA ILE A 88 7.37 14.44 -0.02
C ILE A 88 6.72 13.81 -1.26
N GLU A 89 6.97 14.36 -2.46
CA GLU A 89 6.32 13.95 -3.72
C GLU A 89 6.38 12.42 -3.97
N SER A 90 7.53 11.79 -3.69
CA SER A 90 7.71 10.34 -3.86
C SER A 90 6.82 9.51 -2.95
N GLU A 91 6.49 10.00 -1.75
CA GLU A 91 5.57 9.32 -0.85
C GLU A 91 4.12 9.51 -1.32
N TYR A 92 3.74 10.69 -1.83
CA TYR A 92 2.41 10.84 -2.42
C TYR A 92 2.21 9.86 -3.58
N ASP A 93 3.20 9.72 -4.47
CA ASP A 93 3.11 8.81 -5.63
C ASP A 93 2.93 7.36 -5.21
N ARG A 94 3.76 6.91 -4.27
CA ARG A 94 3.66 5.55 -3.72
C ARG A 94 2.29 5.30 -3.10
N TRP A 95 1.78 6.25 -2.32
CA TRP A 95 0.51 6.09 -1.62
C TRP A 95 -0.69 6.13 -2.57
N THR A 96 -0.70 7.04 -3.56
CA THR A 96 -1.77 7.11 -4.56
C THR A 96 -1.83 5.85 -5.40
N ASN A 97 -0.67 5.32 -5.82
CA ASN A 97 -0.60 4.07 -6.60
C ASN A 97 -1.11 2.86 -5.79
N VAL A 98 -0.76 2.77 -4.50
CA VAL A 98 -1.27 1.71 -3.61
C VAL A 98 -2.79 1.83 -3.43
N LEU A 99 -3.33 3.03 -3.24
CA LEU A 99 -4.78 3.22 -3.08
C LEU A 99 -5.56 2.83 -4.33
N VAL A 100 -5.05 3.19 -5.52
CA VAL A 100 -5.66 2.79 -6.80
C VAL A 100 -5.63 1.28 -6.98
N ALA A 101 -4.52 0.61 -6.63
CA ALA A 101 -4.43 -0.85 -6.67
C ALA A 101 -5.43 -1.50 -5.69
N MET A 102 -5.51 -0.99 -4.45
CA MET A 102 -6.43 -1.50 -3.43
C MET A 102 -7.91 -1.33 -3.81
N ARG A 103 -8.25 -0.26 -4.53
CA ARG A 103 -9.61 -0.10 -5.10
C ARG A 103 -9.93 -1.21 -6.09
N GLN A 104 -8.97 -1.59 -6.95
CA GLN A 104 -9.16 -2.67 -7.93
C GLN A 104 -9.39 -4.03 -7.24
N ASP A 105 -8.77 -4.26 -6.09
CA ASP A 105 -8.84 -5.53 -5.36
C ASP A 105 -10.04 -5.63 -4.39
N GLY A 106 -10.42 -4.52 -3.73
CA GLY A 106 -11.37 -4.53 -2.59
C GLY A 106 -12.68 -3.75 -2.80
N GLY A 107 -12.79 -2.92 -3.84
CA GLY A 107 -14.01 -2.21 -4.22
C GLY A 107 -14.37 -0.96 -3.42
N GLY A 108 -13.62 -0.61 -2.36
CA GLY A 108 -13.76 0.68 -1.67
C GLY A 108 -13.14 1.83 -2.46
N THR A 109 -13.69 3.05 -2.35
CA THR A 109 -13.07 4.25 -2.93
C THR A 109 -11.81 4.64 -2.16
N GLU A 110 -10.85 5.30 -2.82
CA GLU A 110 -9.57 5.68 -2.20
C GLU A 110 -9.76 6.55 -0.95
N MET A 111 -10.74 7.46 -0.99
CA MET A 111 -11.06 8.34 0.13
C MET A 111 -11.76 7.60 1.28
N GLU A 112 -12.54 6.56 1.00
CA GLU A 112 -13.10 5.68 2.04
C GLU A 112 -12.01 4.86 2.72
N ILE A 113 -11.05 4.34 1.95
CA ILE A 113 -9.89 3.63 2.47
C ILE A 113 -9.09 4.56 3.40
N LEU A 114 -8.77 5.77 2.96
CA LEU A 114 -8.06 6.77 3.79
C LEU A 114 -8.82 7.11 5.07
N ARG A 115 -10.14 7.29 5.01
CA ARG A 115 -10.99 7.55 6.18
C ARG A 115 -10.98 6.38 7.16
N CYS A 116 -11.02 5.15 6.65
CA CYS A 116 -10.95 3.93 7.45
C CYS A 116 -9.58 3.80 8.15
N ILE A 117 -8.47 4.04 7.44
CA ILE A 117 -7.13 3.99 8.04
C ILE A 117 -7.02 5.03 9.16
N LYS A 118 -7.51 6.25 8.93
CA LYS A 118 -7.55 7.31 9.95
C LYS A 118 -8.34 6.87 11.20
N ALA A 119 -9.45 6.15 11.02
CA ALA A 119 -10.26 5.64 12.13
C ALA A 119 -9.56 4.50 12.90
N MET A 120 -8.76 3.67 12.22
CA MET A 120 -7.98 2.60 12.87
C MET A 120 -6.71 3.09 13.58
N GLY A 121 -6.21 4.28 13.21
CA GLY A 121 -4.98 4.84 13.77
C GLY A 121 -3.72 4.10 13.33
N THR A 122 -2.70 4.07 14.20
CA THR A 122 -1.35 3.54 13.90
C THR A 122 -1.16 2.07 14.27
N THR A 123 -2.25 1.32 14.38
CA THR A 123 -2.26 -0.08 14.86
C THR A 123 -1.53 -1.05 13.93
N ALA A 124 -1.39 -0.72 12.65
CA ALA A 124 -0.71 -1.53 11.65
C ALA A 124 0.04 -0.65 10.62
N PRO A 125 1.05 -1.18 9.90
CA PRO A 125 1.72 -0.45 8.83
C PRO A 125 0.74 -0.16 7.67
N PHE A 126 0.97 0.94 6.94
CA PHE A 126 0.05 1.44 5.92
C PHE A 126 -0.46 0.36 4.93
N PRO A 127 0.38 -0.51 4.33
CA PRO A 127 -0.11 -1.52 3.39
C PRO A 127 -1.11 -2.49 4.02
N THR A 128 -0.88 -2.87 5.28
CA THR A 128 -1.76 -3.75 6.05
C THR A 128 -3.07 -3.03 6.38
N SER A 129 -3.01 -1.81 6.87
CA SER A 129 -4.21 -1.00 7.15
C SER A 129 -5.04 -0.74 5.89
N ALA A 130 -4.37 -0.42 4.78
CA ALA A 130 -5.02 -0.22 3.49
C ALA A 130 -5.72 -1.49 2.99
N GLY A 131 -5.06 -2.65 3.08
CA GLY A 131 -5.68 -3.94 2.74
C GLY A 131 -6.88 -4.28 3.62
N LEU A 132 -6.78 -4.06 4.94
CA LEU A 132 -7.90 -4.26 5.87
C LEU A 132 -9.08 -3.32 5.57
N CYS A 133 -8.80 -2.06 5.21
CA CYS A 133 -9.83 -1.09 4.84
C CYS A 133 -10.42 -1.32 3.45
N ALA A 134 -9.64 -1.83 2.51
CA ALA A 134 -10.09 -2.14 1.16
C ALA A 134 -10.96 -3.40 1.12
N THR A 135 -10.59 -4.43 1.89
CA THR A 135 -11.35 -5.70 1.98
C THR A 135 -12.42 -5.68 3.09
N GLY A 136 -12.36 -4.69 3.97
CA GLY A 136 -13.15 -4.59 5.19
C GLY A 136 -14.62 -4.36 4.92
N ARG A 137 -15.41 -5.44 5.08
CA ARG A 137 -16.85 -5.40 5.38
C ARG A 137 -17.14 -4.18 6.26
N LYS A 138 -18.00 -3.27 5.77
CA LYS A 138 -18.51 -2.08 6.46
C LYS A 138 -18.39 -2.25 7.97
N VAL A 139 -17.34 -1.68 8.56
CA VAL A 139 -17.20 -1.68 10.02
C VAL A 139 -18.38 -0.86 10.50
N SER A 140 -19.42 -1.54 10.98
CA SER A 140 -20.58 -0.90 11.57
C SER A 140 -20.12 -0.29 12.87
N VAL A 141 -19.60 0.94 12.79
CA VAL A 141 -19.32 1.78 13.96
C VAL A 141 -20.68 2.01 14.62
N ARG A 142 -20.92 1.30 15.73
CA ARG A 142 -22.06 1.55 16.62
C ARG A 142 -21.76 2.75 17.50
#